data_AF-A0A7C7KQY5-F1
#
_entry.id   AF-A0A7C7KQY5-F1
#
_cell.length_a   1.000
_cell.length_b   1.000
_cell.length_c   1.000
_cell.angle_alpha   90.00
_cell.angle_beta   90.00
_cell.angle_gamma   90.00
#
_symmetry.space_group_name_H-M   'P 1'
#
loop_
_entity.id
_entity.type
_entity.pdbx_description
1 polymer ?
#
loop_
_entity_poly.entity_id
_entity_poly.type
_entity_poly.pdbx_seq_one_letter_code
_entity_poly.pdbx_strand_id
1 'polypeptide(L)'
;VGAGLIVGKPLSAMFLNENATVTTCHIYTKDLKSHTLKADILCSATGVPHLIKEDMVKKDAIIVDIGIARLNGKIVGDVDFENVKKKASYITPVPGGVGPMTIAMLMENTVLAFKRRFS
;
A
#
# COMPACT_ATOMS: atom_id res chain seq x y z
N VAL A 1 -2.55 5.14 -3.49
CA VAL A 1 -1.98 5.48 -4.81
C VAL A 1 -1.77 4.20 -5.61
N GLY A 2 -2.38 4.12 -6.79
CA GLY A 2 -2.53 2.88 -7.55
C GLY A 2 -4.00 2.48 -7.60
N ALA A 3 -4.50 2.23 -8.81
CA ALA A 3 -5.91 1.90 -9.08
C ALA A 3 -6.06 0.58 -9.87
N GLY A 4 -5.07 -0.31 -9.73
CA GLY A 4 -5.08 -1.62 -10.38
C GLY A 4 -6.20 -2.52 -9.86
N LEU A 5 -6.61 -3.49 -10.69
CA LEU A 5 -7.71 -4.42 -10.39
C LEU A 5 -7.40 -5.35 -9.21
N ILE A 6 -6.13 -5.71 -9.02
CA ILE A 6 -5.72 -6.71 -8.02
C ILE A 6 -5.49 -6.10 -6.64
N VAL A 7 -5.12 -4.81 -6.57
CA VAL A 7 -4.78 -4.15 -5.30
C VAL A 7 -5.59 -2.87 -5.10
N GLY A 8 -5.35 -1.84 -5.91
CA GLY A 8 -5.88 -0.49 -5.64
C GLY A 8 -7.41 -0.39 -5.55
N LYS A 9 -8.13 -1.00 -6.50
CA LYS A 9 -9.60 -1.04 -6.51
C LYS A 9 -10.19 -1.82 -5.33
N PRO A 10 -9.85 -3.11 -5.10
CA PRO A 10 -10.39 -3.86 -3.98
C PRO A 10 -9.99 -3.23 -2.64
N LEU A 11 -8.76 -2.72 -2.50
CA LEU A 11 -8.32 -2.04 -1.27
C LEU A 11 -9.15 -0.78 -0.98
N SER A 12 -9.47 0.02 -2.00
CA SER A 12 -10.34 1.18 -1.84
C SER A 12 -11.73 0.78 -1.33
N ALA A 13 -12.30 -0.30 -1.85
CA ALA A 13 -13.58 -0.84 -1.39
C ALA A 13 -13.49 -1.41 0.04
N MET A 14 -12.41 -2.12 0.39
CA MET A 14 -12.19 -2.63 1.74
C MET A 14 -12.11 -1.51 2.78
N PHE A 15 -11.40 -0.43 2.48
CA PHE A 15 -11.36 0.74 3.37
C PHE A 15 -12.73 1.42 3.52
N LEU A 16 -13.51 1.54 2.44
CA LEU A 16 -14.88 2.06 2.50
C LEU A 16 -15.79 1.18 3.37
N ASN A 17 -15.65 -0.14 3.29
CA ASN A 17 -16.40 -1.07 4.16
C ASN A 17 -16.08 -0.87 5.65
N GLU A 18 -14.86 -0.39 5.96
CA GLU A 18 -14.43 -0.02 7.31
C GLU A 18 -14.68 1.47 7.63
N ASN A 19 -15.58 2.13 6.88
CA ASN A 19 -16.00 3.53 7.07
C ASN A 19 -14.89 4.59 6.88
N ALA A 20 -13.77 4.25 6.23
CA ALA A 20 -12.74 5.23 5.93
C ALA A 20 -13.18 6.19 4.80
N THR A 21 -12.75 7.45 4.86
CA THR A 21 -12.83 8.35 3.70
C THR A 21 -11.69 8.03 2.73
N VAL A 22 -12.03 7.60 1.50
CA VAL A 22 -11.04 7.07 0.56
C VAL A 22 -10.80 8.03 -0.62
N THR A 23 -9.53 8.28 -0.92
CA THR A 23 -9.09 8.94 -2.16
C THR A 23 -8.23 7.99 -2.98
N THR A 24 -8.68 7.64 -4.19
CA THR A 24 -7.93 6.75 -5.09
C THR A 24 -7.20 7.57 -6.16
N CYS A 25 -5.86 7.58 -6.10
CA CYS A 25 -5.00 8.23 -7.10
C CYS A 25 -4.40 7.22 -8.09
N HIS A 26 -4.05 7.67 -9.30
CA HIS A 26 -3.47 6.88 -10.39
C HIS A 26 -2.57 7.74 -11.28
N ILE A 27 -2.06 7.17 -12.39
CA ILE A 27 -1.11 7.80 -13.30
C ILE A 27 -1.59 9.11 -13.97
N TYR A 28 -2.90 9.39 -13.95
CA TYR A 28 -3.48 10.62 -14.51
C TYR A 28 -3.94 11.60 -13.42
N THR A 29 -3.72 11.27 -12.15
CA THR A 29 -4.03 12.19 -11.05
C THR A 29 -3.11 13.40 -11.15
N LYS A 30 -3.73 14.58 -11.28
CA LYS A 30 -3.02 15.86 -11.21
C LYS A 30 -2.66 16.16 -9.76
N ASP A 31 -1.46 16.68 -9.53
CA ASP A 31 -0.96 17.05 -8.20
C ASP A 31 -1.17 15.94 -7.15
N LEU A 32 -0.54 14.78 -7.42
CA LEU A 32 -0.56 13.63 -6.51
C LEU A 32 -0.18 14.02 -5.07
N LYS A 33 0.79 14.92 -4.92
CA LYS A 33 1.30 15.40 -3.63
C LYS A 33 0.20 16.04 -2.77
N SER A 34 -0.68 16.84 -3.36
CA SER A 34 -1.79 17.45 -2.62
C SER A 34 -2.75 16.44 -2.00
N HIS A 35 -2.92 15.27 -2.64
CA HIS A 35 -3.75 14.19 -2.14
C HIS A 35 -3.03 13.40 -1.04
N THR A 36 -1.77 13.03 -1.27
CA THR A 36 -1.00 12.22 -0.32
C THR A 36 -0.73 12.96 0.99
N LEU A 37 -0.58 14.29 0.96
CA LEU A 37 -0.43 15.12 2.16
C LEU A 37 -1.68 15.19 3.05
N LYS A 38 -2.84 14.78 2.55
CA LYS A 38 -4.09 14.72 3.32
C LYS A 38 -4.34 13.34 3.93
N ALA A 39 -3.58 12.33 3.53
CA ALA A 39 -3.82 10.95 3.92
C ALA A 39 -3.30 10.67 5.33
N ASP A 40 -4.18 10.20 6.21
CA ASP A 40 -3.80 9.61 7.51
C ASP A 40 -3.17 8.22 7.32
N ILE A 41 -3.69 7.46 6.35
CA ILE A 41 -3.14 6.18 5.89
C ILE A 41 -2.84 6.30 4.39
N LEU A 42 -1.58 6.14 4.01
CA LEU A 42 -1.12 6.17 2.62
C LEU A 42 -0.69 4.78 2.18
N CYS A 43 -1.51 4.15 1.34
CA CYS A 43 -1.17 2.90 0.68
C CYS A 43 -0.60 3.17 -0.72
N SER A 44 0.58 2.64 -1.05
CA SER A 44 1.16 2.73 -2.41
C SER A 44 1.25 1.35 -3.06
N ALA A 45 0.72 1.24 -4.28
CA ALA A 45 0.73 0.04 -5.12
C ALA A 45 0.92 0.42 -6.60
N THR A 46 1.99 1.15 -6.91
CA THR A 46 2.31 1.67 -8.25
C THR A 46 3.36 0.84 -8.97
N GLY A 47 4.24 0.15 -8.24
CA GLY A 47 5.36 -0.60 -8.81
C GLY A 47 6.49 0.32 -9.32
N VAL A 48 6.49 1.59 -8.91
CA VAL A 48 7.50 2.58 -9.33
C VAL A 48 8.43 2.84 -8.15
N PRO A 49 9.71 2.42 -8.22
CA PRO A 49 10.66 2.56 -7.12
C PRO A 49 10.72 3.99 -6.57
N HIS A 50 10.53 4.12 -5.27
CA HIS A 50 10.70 5.38 -4.54
C HIS A 50 9.88 6.57 -5.09
N LEU A 51 8.73 6.32 -5.73
CA LEU A 51 7.80 7.36 -6.19
C LEU A 51 7.32 8.26 -5.04
N ILE A 52 6.97 7.66 -3.90
CA ILE A 52 6.48 8.41 -2.73
C ILE A 52 7.69 8.90 -1.92
N LYS A 53 7.83 10.23 -1.86
CA LYS A 53 8.91 10.93 -1.17
C LYS A 53 8.45 11.52 0.17
N GLU A 54 9.41 11.92 1.02
CA GLU A 54 9.15 12.49 2.35
C GLU A 54 8.25 13.73 2.32
N ASP A 55 8.42 14.59 1.31
CA ASP A 55 7.64 15.82 1.14
C ASP A 55 6.19 15.54 0.70
N MET A 56 5.88 14.32 0.29
CA MET A 56 4.52 13.88 -0.09
C MET A 56 3.73 13.27 1.06
N VAL A 57 4.37 13.03 2.21
CA VAL A 57 3.78 12.30 3.34
C VAL A 57 3.33 13.26 4.43
N LYS A 58 2.13 13.09 4.97
CA LYS A 58 1.66 13.84 6.16
C LYS A 58 2.45 13.40 7.39
N LYS A 59 2.73 14.34 8.31
CA LYS A 59 3.37 14.01 9.59
C LYS A 59 2.51 12.98 10.35
N ASP A 60 3.15 11.97 10.93
CA ASP A 60 2.54 10.90 11.72
C ASP A 60 1.59 9.98 10.93
N ALA A 61 1.60 10.03 9.59
CA ALA A 61 0.81 9.12 8.75
C ALA A 61 1.30 7.67 8.83
N ILE A 62 0.38 6.74 8.61
CA ILE A 62 0.67 5.31 8.46
C ILE A 62 0.93 5.02 6.99
N ILE A 63 2.06 4.37 6.69
CA ILE A 63 2.49 4.07 5.33
C ILE A 63 2.45 2.56 5.08
N VAL A 64 1.69 2.16 4.06
CA VAL A 64 1.60 0.78 3.60
C VAL A 64 2.18 0.71 2.18
N ASP A 65 3.42 0.26 2.09
CA ASP A 65 4.14 0.05 0.84
C ASP A 65 3.88 -1.36 0.32
N ILE A 66 2.99 -1.44 -0.66
CA ILE A 66 2.55 -2.68 -1.32
C ILE A 66 3.36 -2.91 -2.59
N GLY A 67 3.94 -1.85 -3.14
CA GLY A 67 4.73 -1.90 -4.36
C GLY A 67 5.92 -2.82 -4.24
N ILE A 68 6.19 -3.56 -5.30
CA ILE A 68 7.40 -4.37 -5.43
C ILE A 68 8.03 -4.01 -6.77
N ALA A 69 9.28 -3.56 -6.71
CA ALA A 69 10.09 -3.29 -7.87
C ALA A 69 11.52 -3.80 -7.67
N ARG A 70 12.28 -3.91 -8.76
CA ARG A 70 13.70 -4.27 -8.74
C ARG A 70 14.54 -3.07 -9.12
N LEU A 71 15.49 -2.72 -8.26
CA LEU A 71 16.47 -1.67 -8.51
C LEU A 71 17.85 -2.20 -8.17
N ASN A 72 18.77 -2.22 -9.14
CA ASN A 72 20.14 -2.70 -8.97
C ASN A 72 20.22 -4.11 -8.34
N GLY A 73 19.35 -5.02 -8.79
CA GLY A 73 19.27 -6.39 -8.28
C GLY A 73 18.63 -6.55 -6.90
N LYS A 74 18.25 -5.46 -6.23
CA LYS A 74 17.56 -5.48 -4.93
C LYS A 74 16.06 -5.28 -5.09
N ILE A 75 15.29 -5.92 -4.21
CA ILE A 75 13.85 -5.70 -4.08
C ILE A 75 13.65 -4.40 -3.28
N VAL A 76 12.88 -3.48 -3.84
CA VAL A 76 12.54 -2.19 -3.23
C VAL A 76 11.05 -1.91 -3.42
N GLY A 77 10.51 -1.03 -2.58
CA GLY A 77 9.11 -0.61 -2.64
C GLY A 77 8.89 0.69 -3.41
N ASP A 78 7.64 1.17 -3.40
CA ASP A 78 7.28 2.44 -4.02
C ASP A 78 7.70 3.65 -3.18
N VAL A 79 8.03 3.44 -1.90
CA VAL A 79 8.28 4.52 -0.93
C VAL A 79 9.79 4.68 -0.72
N ASP A 80 10.25 5.92 -0.64
CA ASP A 80 11.60 6.24 -0.12
C ASP A 80 11.66 5.97 1.40
N PHE A 81 11.85 4.71 1.76
CA PHE A 81 11.71 4.20 3.12
C PHE A 81 12.58 4.97 4.14
N GLU A 82 13.84 5.24 3.80
CA GLU A 82 14.81 5.83 4.74
C GLU A 82 14.46 7.26 5.14
N ASN A 83 13.88 8.05 4.24
CA ASN A 83 13.45 9.41 4.54
C ASN A 83 12.03 9.43 5.10
N VAL A 84 11.12 8.64 4.54
CA VAL A 84 9.72 8.62 4.98
C VAL A 84 9.55 8.06 6.39
N LYS A 85 10.37 7.07 6.81
CA LYS A 85 10.31 6.50 8.16
C LYS A 85 10.53 7.51 9.28
N LYS A 86 11.20 8.64 9.00
CA LYS A 86 11.45 9.70 9.98
C LYS A 86 10.22 10.54 10.27
N LYS A 87 9.22 10.49 9.38
CA LYS A 87 8.01 11.31 9.41
C LYS A 87 6.74 10.50 9.67
N ALA A 88 6.71 9.26 9.21
CA ALA A 88 5.60 8.34 9.41
C ALA A 88 5.55 7.82 10.85
N SER A 89 4.33 7.57 11.36
CA SER A 89 4.15 6.88 12.65
C SER A 89 4.43 5.39 12.52
N TYR A 90 4.01 4.79 11.40
CA TYR A 90 4.27 3.40 11.03
C TYR A 90 4.57 3.32 9.54
N ILE A 91 5.48 2.41 9.16
CA ILE A 91 5.82 2.15 7.76
C ILE A 91 6.14 0.67 7.56
N THR A 92 5.57 0.05 6.53
CA THR A 92 5.89 -1.33 6.17
C THR A 92 7.22 -1.41 5.41
N PRO A 93 8.15 -2.32 5.76
CA PRO A 93 9.39 -2.49 5.02
C PRO A 93 9.17 -3.24 3.70
N VAL A 94 10.01 -2.97 2.71
CA VAL A 94 10.08 -3.75 1.47
C VAL A 94 11.54 -4.16 1.23
N PRO A 95 11.87 -5.47 1.23
CA PRO A 95 10.99 -6.62 1.45
C PRO A 95 10.57 -6.81 2.93
N GLY A 96 9.61 -7.70 3.17
CA GLY A 96 9.24 -8.17 4.53
C GLY A 96 7.97 -7.59 5.14
N GLY A 97 7.33 -6.61 4.50
CA GLY A 97 6.06 -6.03 4.92
C GLY A 97 4.85 -6.73 4.32
N VAL A 98 4.27 -6.15 3.26
CA VAL A 98 3.00 -6.63 2.68
C VAL A 98 3.13 -7.99 1.99
N GLY A 99 4.30 -8.29 1.39
CA GLY A 99 4.52 -9.52 0.63
C GLY A 99 4.18 -10.82 1.38
N PRO A 100 4.77 -11.06 2.57
CA PRO A 100 4.43 -12.21 3.41
C PRO A 100 2.93 -12.31 3.78
N MET A 101 2.28 -11.16 4.04
CA MET A 101 0.85 -11.13 4.37
C MET A 101 -0.03 -11.59 3.21
N THR A 102 0.33 -11.27 1.96
CA THR A 102 -0.40 -11.75 0.78
C THR A 102 -0.44 -13.28 0.72
N ILE A 103 0.67 -13.94 1.04
CA ILE A 103 0.75 -15.41 1.08
C ILE A 103 -0.09 -15.95 2.23
N ALA A 104 0.04 -15.35 3.42
CA ALA A 104 -0.74 -15.75 4.59
C ALA A 104 -2.26 -15.68 4.32
N MET A 105 -2.72 -14.58 3.69
CA MET A 105 -4.16 -14.42 3.39
C MET A 105 -4.67 -15.39 2.33
N LEU A 106 -3.84 -15.76 1.34
CA LEU A 106 -4.21 -16.81 0.40
C LEU A 106 -4.45 -18.14 1.12
N MET A 107 -3.56 -18.50 2.06
CA MET A 107 -3.68 -19.74 2.83
C MET A 107 -4.91 -19.70 3.75
N GLU A 108 -5.15 -18.60 4.44
CA GLU A 108 -6.34 -18.44 5.27
C GLU A 108 -7.62 -18.58 4.44
N ASN A 109 -7.72 -17.90 3.30
CA ASN A 109 -8.87 -18.00 2.41
C ASN A 109 -9.08 -19.42 1.89
N THR A 110 -8.00 -20.16 1.62
CA THR A 110 -8.07 -21.56 1.20
C THR A 110 -8.67 -22.44 2.31
N VAL A 111 -8.24 -22.26 3.55
CA VAL A 111 -8.80 -22.98 4.71
C VAL A 111 -10.25 -22.60 4.95
N LEU A 112 -10.60 -21.32 4.84
CA LEU A 112 -11.97 -20.83 5.00
C LEU A 112 -12.91 -21.41 3.94
N ALA A 113 -12.45 -21.50 2.69
CA ALA A 113 -13.21 -22.12 1.60
C ALA A 113 -13.46 -23.61 1.85
N PHE A 114 -12.46 -24.34 2.34
CA PHE A 114 -12.62 -25.74 2.74
C PHE A 114 -13.68 -25.89 3.83
N LYS A 115 -13.58 -25.12 4.91
CA LYS A 115 -14.54 -25.14 6.03
C LYS A 115 -15.96 -24.85 5.56
N ARG A 116 -16.16 -23.83 4.71
CA ARG A 116 -17.51 -23.47 4.22
C ARG A 116 -18.15 -24.53 3.33
N ARG A 117 -17.36 -25.39 2.68
CA ARG A 117 -17.86 -26.39 1.74
C ARG A 117 -18.08 -27.77 2.37
N PHE A 118 -17.27 -28.12 3.37
CA PHE A 118 -17.21 -29.48 3.89
C PHE A 118 -17.35 -29.58 5.41
N SER A 119 -17.43 -28.47 6.13
CA SER A 119 -17.74 -28.41 7.58
C SER A 119 -19.11 -27.77 7.77
#